data_AF-A0A7K3D0Q6-F1
#
_entry.id   AF-A0A7K3D0Q6-F1
#
_cell.length_a   1.000
_cell.length_b   1.000
_cell.length_c   1.000
_cell.angle_alpha   90.00
_cell.angle_beta   90.00
_cell.angle_gamma   90.00
#
_symmetry.space_group_name_H-M   'P 1'
#
loop_
_entity.id
_entity.type
_entity.pdbx_description
1 polymer ?
#
loop_
_entity_poly.entity_id
_entity_poly.type
_entity_poly.pdbx_seq_one_letter_code
_entity_poly.pdbx_strand_id
1 'polypeptide(L)'
;MKHIVTVHEAVTAFEPWHEPTATELDAIEREMPLIEAGVELLDAQIITLDRAPNEVDARRIRRAHRKVLAARRALANATTVTAGVGA
;
A
#
# COMPACT_ATOMS: atom_id res chain seq x y z
N MET A 1 -27.66 -4.09 -31.85
CA MET A 1 -26.80 -4.21 -30.65
C MET A 1 -27.50 -5.17 -29.70
N LYS A 2 -26.93 -6.35 -29.42
CA LYS A 2 -27.51 -7.33 -28.47
C LYS A 2 -26.73 -7.21 -27.17
N HIS A 3 -27.33 -6.63 -26.15
CA HIS A 3 -26.72 -6.56 -24.82
C HIS A 3 -26.88 -7.93 -24.16
N ILE A 4 -25.78 -8.52 -23.66
CA ILE A 4 -25.81 -9.65 -22.72
C ILE A 4 -25.94 -9.03 -21.32
N VAL A 5 -27.15 -9.11 -20.75
CA VAL A 5 -27.60 -8.34 -19.57
C VAL A 5 -27.72 -9.24 -18.33
N THR A 6 -27.17 -10.46 -18.34
CA THR A 6 -27.46 -11.48 -17.32
C THR A 6 -27.02 -11.12 -15.91
N VAL A 7 -26.10 -10.17 -15.74
CA VAL A 7 -25.67 -9.63 -14.44
C VAL A 7 -25.74 -8.11 -14.39
N HIS A 8 -26.43 -7.48 -15.34
CA HIS A 8 -26.49 -6.03 -15.40
C HIS A 8 -27.05 -5.44 -14.12
N GLU A 9 -28.16 -6.00 -13.61
CA GLU A 9 -28.74 -5.59 -12.33
C GLU A 9 -27.75 -5.71 -11.18
N ALA A 10 -26.94 -6.76 -11.09
CA ALA A 10 -25.91 -6.89 -10.04
C ALA A 10 -24.75 -5.88 -10.20
N VAL A 11 -24.42 -5.48 -11.44
CA VAL A 11 -23.36 -4.51 -11.73
C VAL A 11 -23.86 -3.06 -11.62
N THR A 12 -25.14 -2.81 -11.89
CA THR A 12 -25.80 -1.50 -11.80
C THR A 12 -26.63 -1.30 -10.55
N ALA A 13 -26.77 -2.31 -9.68
CA ALA A 13 -27.20 -2.18 -8.29
C ALA A 13 -26.08 -1.50 -7.48
N PHE A 14 -25.59 -0.37 -8.01
CA PHE A 14 -24.73 0.56 -7.33
C PHE A 14 -25.63 1.32 -6.36
N GLU A 15 -25.91 0.65 -5.26
CA GLU A 15 -26.39 1.27 -4.06
C GLU A 15 -25.31 2.29 -3.60
N PRO A 16 -25.64 3.59 -3.41
CA PRO A 16 -24.71 4.66 -2.98
C PRO A 16 -23.90 4.43 -1.68
N TRP A 17 -23.89 3.23 -1.11
CA TRP A 17 -23.46 2.90 0.24
C TRP A 17 -22.45 1.75 0.34
N HIS A 18 -21.78 1.41 -0.77
CA HIS A 18 -20.56 0.58 -0.75
C HIS A 18 -19.26 1.41 -0.80
N GLU A 19 -19.34 2.72 -0.54
CA GLU A 19 -18.14 3.54 -0.38
C GLU A 19 -17.47 3.26 0.98
N PRO A 20 -16.13 3.24 1.04
CA PRO A 20 -15.42 3.16 2.30
C PRO A 20 -15.81 4.32 3.22
N THR A 21 -16.06 4.00 4.49
CA THR A 21 -16.26 5.00 5.54
C THR A 21 -15.01 5.87 5.72
N ALA A 22 -15.17 7.07 6.28
CA ALA A 22 -14.03 7.96 6.56
C ALA A 22 -12.94 7.27 7.40
N THR A 23 -13.34 6.43 8.36
CA THR A 23 -12.39 5.66 9.19
C THR A 23 -11.63 4.60 8.39
N GLU A 24 -12.28 3.96 7.41
CA GLU A 24 -11.61 3.02 6.50
C GLU A 24 -10.66 3.76 5.55
N LEU A 25 -11.04 4.93 5.05
CA LEU A 25 -10.16 5.79 4.26
C LEU A 25 -8.94 6.24 5.08
N ASP A 26 -9.15 6.68 6.32
CA ASP A 26 -8.06 7.05 7.22
C ASP A 26 -7.14 5.85 7.55
N ALA A 27 -7.68 4.62 7.54
CA ALA A 27 -6.87 3.42 7.68
C ALA A 27 -5.95 3.20 6.48
N ILE A 28 -6.47 3.37 5.27
CA ILE A 28 -5.68 3.30 4.04
C ILE A 28 -4.59 4.37 4.04
N GLU A 29 -4.93 5.61 4.36
CA GLU A 29 -3.95 6.72 4.42
C GLU A 29 -2.83 6.45 5.43
N ARG A 30 -3.14 5.82 6.57
CA ARG A 30 -2.12 5.38 7.54
C ARG A 30 -1.16 4.33 6.98
N GLU A 31 -1.62 3.48 6.05
CA GLU A 31 -0.82 2.43 5.41
C GLU A 31 0.00 2.93 4.22
N MET A 32 -0.41 4.03 3.57
CA MET A 32 0.24 4.58 2.37
C MET A 32 1.77 4.75 2.49
N PRO A 33 2.34 5.27 3.59
CA PRO A 33 3.80 5.40 3.70
C PRO A 33 4.56 4.07 3.63
N LEU A 34 3.96 2.96 4.09
CA LEU A 34 4.56 1.63 3.98
C LEU A 34 4.50 1.12 2.54
N ILE A 35 3.37 1.34 1.87
CA ILE A 35 3.16 0.95 0.47
C ILE A 35 4.17 1.69 -0.42
N GLU A 36 4.30 3.01 -0.28
CA GLU A 36 5.25 3.83 -1.03
C GLU A 36 6.70 3.38 -0.80
N ALA A 37 7.09 3.11 0.45
CA ALA A 37 8.41 2.58 0.74
C ALA A 37 8.66 1.21 0.08
N GLY A 38 7.61 0.38 -0.03
CA GLY A 38 7.66 -0.90 -0.75
C GLY A 38 7.86 -0.71 -2.25
N VAL A 39 7.16 0.25 -2.86
CA VAL A 39 7.34 0.63 -4.27
C VAL A 39 8.77 1.12 -4.50
N GLU A 40 9.31 1.99 -3.65
CA GLU A 40 10.71 2.44 -3.78
C GLU A 40 11.72 1.28 -3.73
N LEU A 41 11.47 0.26 -2.89
CA LEU A 41 12.31 -0.94 -2.84
C LEU A 41 12.22 -1.75 -4.13
N LEU A 42 11.01 -1.92 -4.66
CA LEU A 42 10.78 -2.61 -5.92
C LEU A 42 11.48 -1.87 -7.07
N ASP A 43 11.35 -0.56 -7.15
CA ASP A 43 12.05 0.27 -8.14
C ASP A 43 13.57 0.13 -8.02
N ALA A 44 14.10 0.14 -6.79
CA ALA A 44 15.53 -0.07 -6.56
C ALA A 44 16.00 -1.45 -7.00
N GLN A 45 15.17 -2.49 -6.90
CA GLN A 45 15.49 -3.83 -7.40
C GLN A 45 15.42 -3.87 -8.93
N ILE A 46 14.33 -3.37 -9.53
CA ILE A 46 14.10 -3.36 -10.98
C ILE A 46 15.24 -2.67 -11.71
N ILE A 47 15.67 -1.49 -11.26
CA ILE A 47 16.77 -0.71 -11.86
C ILE A 47 18.10 -1.49 -11.89
N THR A 48 18.26 -2.51 -11.04
CA THR A 48 19.50 -3.29 -10.93
C THR A 48 19.48 -4.59 -11.72
N LEU A 49 18.33 -5.01 -12.26
CA LEU A 49 18.19 -6.29 -12.97
C LEU A 49 18.96 -6.33 -14.29
N ASP A 50 19.04 -5.19 -15.00
CA ASP A 50 19.61 -5.14 -16.35
C ASP A 50 21.14 -4.90 -16.38
N ARG A 51 21.82 -4.96 -15.23
CA ARG A 51 23.26 -4.68 -15.14
C ARG A 51 24.01 -5.58 -14.17
N ALA A 52 25.32 -5.68 -14.37
CA ALA A 52 26.20 -6.40 -13.47
C ALA A 52 26.11 -5.81 -12.04
N PRO A 53 26.01 -6.65 -11.00
CA PRO A 53 25.97 -6.20 -9.62
C PRO A 53 27.14 -5.29 -9.26
N ASN A 54 26.86 -4.16 -8.61
CA ASN A 54 27.87 -3.23 -8.12
C ASN A 54 27.53 -2.72 -6.70
N GLU A 55 28.50 -2.09 -6.05
CA GLU A 55 28.34 -1.63 -4.67
C GLU A 55 27.29 -0.53 -4.48
N VAL A 56 27.15 0.36 -5.47
CA VAL A 56 26.20 1.48 -5.41
C VAL A 56 24.77 0.94 -5.37
N ASP A 57 24.51 -0.08 -6.18
CA ASP A 57 23.23 -0.77 -6.24
C ASP A 57 22.91 -1.51 -4.95
N ALA A 58 23.89 -2.23 -4.42
CA ALA A 58 23.75 -2.89 -3.13
C ALA A 58 23.45 -1.87 -2.01
N ARG A 59 24.06 -0.68 -2.03
CA ARG A 59 23.75 0.41 -1.08
C ARG A 59 22.34 0.97 -1.30
N ARG A 60 21.92 1.16 -2.55
CA ARG A 60 20.58 1.65 -2.92
C ARG A 60 19.49 0.72 -2.40
N ILE A 61 19.61 -0.58 -2.67
CA ILE A 61 18.66 -1.60 -2.18
C ILE A 61 18.64 -1.63 -0.66
N ARG A 62 19.82 -1.61 0.01
CA ARG A 62 19.87 -1.57 1.48
C ARG A 62 19.19 -0.34 2.06
N ARG A 63 19.33 0.83 1.44
CA ARG A 63 18.66 2.07 1.88
C ARG A 63 17.15 1.96 1.73
N ALA A 64 16.67 1.49 0.59
CA ALA A 64 15.23 1.30 0.36
C ALA A 64 14.63 0.27 1.33
N HIS A 65 15.32 -0.85 1.56
CA HIS A 65 14.88 -1.84 2.53
C HIS A 65 14.80 -1.28 3.96
N ARG A 66 15.78 -0.46 4.39
CA ARG A 66 15.71 0.23 5.70
C ARG A 66 14.52 1.20 5.80
N LYS A 67 14.13 1.87 4.70
CA LYS A 67 12.92 2.72 4.68
C LYS A 67 11.66 1.88 4.91
N VAL A 68 11.52 0.74 4.24
CA VAL A 68 10.39 -0.18 4.45
C VAL A 68 10.30 -0.62 5.92
N LEU A 69 11.42 -1.02 6.51
CA LEU A 69 11.44 -1.43 7.92
C LEU A 69 11.06 -0.28 8.87
N ALA A 70 11.51 0.95 8.58
CA ALA A 70 11.15 2.13 9.37
C ALA A 70 9.65 2.47 9.26
N ALA A 71 9.08 2.42 8.04
CA ALA A 71 7.66 2.66 7.80
C ALA A 71 6.79 1.58 8.49
N ARG A 72 7.19 0.31 8.39
CA ARG A 72 6.50 -0.81 9.06
C ARG A 72 6.51 -0.65 10.57
N ARG A 73 7.64 -0.24 11.15
CA ARG A 73 7.74 0.08 12.58
C ARG A 73 6.81 1.22 12.97
N ALA A 74 6.78 2.30 12.18
CA ALA A 74 5.92 3.45 12.44
C ALA A 74 4.43 3.05 12.43
N LEU A 75 4.01 2.29 11.42
CA LEU A 75 2.63 1.78 11.30
C LEU A 75 2.26 0.88 12.49
N ALA A 76 3.13 -0.08 12.85
CA ALA A 76 2.90 -0.97 13.98
C ALA A 76 2.79 -0.22 15.32
N ASN A 77 3.56 0.85 15.50
CA ASN A 77 3.46 1.67 16.71
C ASN A 77 2.21 2.57 16.69
N ALA A 78 1.76 3.04 15.52
CA ALA A 78 0.57 3.86 15.41
C ALA A 78 -0.71 3.08 15.78
N THR A 79 -0.83 1.83 15.33
CA THR A 79 -1.99 0.97 15.68
C THR A 79 -2.06 0.65 17.17
N THR A 80 -0.92 0.53 17.86
CA THR A 80 -0.91 0.33 19.32
C THR A 80 -1.43 1.53 20.11
N VAL A 81 -1.25 2.76 19.60
CA VAL A 81 -1.75 3.98 20.25
C VAL A 81 -3.27 4.09 20.11
N THR A 82 -3.85 3.68 18.98
CA THR A 82 -5.30 3.71 18.75
C THR A 82 -6.07 2.73 19.65
N ALA A 83 -5.45 1.61 20.05
CA ALA A 83 -6.06 0.65 20.98
C ALA A 83 -6.09 1.11 22.45
N GLY A 84 -5.40 2.21 22.80
CA GLY A 84 -5.25 2.71 24.17
C GLY A 84 -6.22 3.81 24.60
N VAL A 85 -7.09 4.31 23.71
CA VAL A 85 -8.07 5.36 24.04
C VAL A 85 -9.42 4.69 24.33
N GLY A 86 -9.49 4.10 25.52
CA GLY A 86 -10.66 3.39 26.03
C GLY A 86 -10.45 3.02 27.49
N ALA A 87 -10.37 4.03 28.36
CA ALA A 87 -10.48 3.93 29.80
C ALA A 87 -11.06 5.24 30.35
#